data_AF-A0A829D4R9-F1
#
_entry.id   AF-A0A829D4R9-F1
#
_cell.length_a   1.000
_cell.length_b   1.000
_cell.length_c   1.000
_cell.angle_alpha   90.00
_cell.angle_beta   90.00
_cell.angle_gamma   90.00
#
_symmetry.space_group_name_H-M   'P 1'
#
loop_
_entity.id
_entity.type
_entity.pdbx_description
1 polymer ?
#
loop_
_entity_poly.entity_id
_entity_poly.type
_entity_poly.pdbx_seq_one_letter_code
_entity_poly.pdbx_strand_id
1 'polypeptide(L)'
;MLGGRVRIESSQYLNYFWTWWLRGGGGNYAYYPKFDDSSKLLEMIIIRQGCLEDESLVVFKDFDTYGKYYYFLAVWENGSWKDYIYLWYTNAQPNSYFIAKLNTSPERDWSKDLIYR
;
A
#
# COMPACT_ATOMS: atom_id res chain seq x y z
N MET A 1 15.79 -6.36 -5.93
CA MET A 1 14.65 -6.07 -5.02
C MET A 1 13.72 -7.27 -5.09
N LEU A 2 13.48 -7.93 -3.97
CA LEU A 2 12.43 -8.94 -3.88
C LEU A 2 11.14 -8.19 -3.52
N GLY A 3 10.11 -8.35 -4.33
CA GLY A 3 8.82 -7.72 -4.13
C GLY A 3 7.72 -8.69 -4.54
N GLY A 4 6.57 -8.54 -3.91
CA GLY A 4 5.43 -9.42 -4.11
C GLY A 4 4.13 -8.65 -4.05
N ARG A 5 3.11 -9.20 -4.71
CA ARG A 5 1.75 -8.65 -4.60
C ARG A 5 1.25 -8.81 -3.18
N VAL A 6 0.65 -7.76 -2.66
CA VAL A 6 0.08 -7.73 -1.31
C VAL A 6 -1.34 -7.19 -1.33
N ARG A 7 -2.09 -7.52 -0.29
CA ARG A 7 -3.36 -6.88 0.05
C ARG A 7 -3.20 -6.26 1.44
N ILE A 8 -3.57 -4.99 1.57
CA ILE A 8 -3.49 -4.26 2.84
C ILE A 8 -4.92 -3.98 3.30
N GLU A 9 -5.26 -4.43 4.50
CA GLU A 9 -6.53 -4.18 5.15
C GLU A 9 -6.35 -3.18 6.30
N SER A 10 -7.35 -2.32 6.52
CA SER A 10 -7.37 -1.48 7.71
C SER A 10 -7.69 -2.30 8.95
N SER A 11 -6.91 -2.14 10.02
CA SER A 11 -7.23 -2.73 11.33
C SER A 11 -8.47 -2.10 11.99
N GLN A 12 -8.88 -0.91 11.55
CA GLN A 12 -10.07 -0.23 12.08
C GLN A 12 -11.38 -0.80 11.53
N TYR A 13 -11.35 -1.35 10.30
CA TYR A 13 -12.53 -1.81 9.59
C TYR A 13 -12.24 -3.12 8.85
N LEU A 14 -12.74 -4.23 9.38
CA LEU A 14 -12.61 -5.54 8.74
C LEU A 14 -13.29 -5.56 7.37
N ASN A 15 -12.63 -6.23 6.43
CA ASN A 15 -12.92 -6.35 5.01
C ASN A 15 -12.83 -5.03 4.23
N TYR A 16 -12.20 -3.98 4.79
CA TYR A 16 -11.88 -2.77 4.05
C TYR A 16 -10.41 -2.73 3.65
N PHE A 17 -10.16 -2.75 2.34
CA PHE A 17 -8.82 -2.86 1.80
C PHE A 17 -8.37 -1.57 1.14
N TRP A 18 -7.07 -1.34 1.14
CA TRP A 18 -6.47 -0.24 0.40
C TRP A 18 -6.74 -0.38 -1.10
N THR A 19 -7.31 0.68 -1.65
CA THR A 19 -7.47 0.94 -3.08
C THR A 19 -7.26 2.42 -3.31
N TRP A 20 -7.18 2.84 -4.57
CA TRP A 20 -6.98 4.25 -4.93
C TRP A 20 -8.10 4.74 -5.83
N TRP A 21 -8.37 6.04 -5.79
CA TRP A 21 -9.46 6.67 -6.51
C TRP A 21 -8.97 7.50 -7.68
N LEU A 22 -9.64 7.41 -8.83
CA LEU A 22 -9.35 8.23 -10.01
C LEU A 22 -10.63 8.56 -10.77
N ARG A 23 -11.41 9.55 -10.30
CA ARG A 23 -12.65 9.98 -10.96
C ARG A 23 -12.98 11.48 -10.84
N GLY A 24 -11.98 12.34 -10.66
CA GLY A 24 -12.13 13.79 -10.91
C GLY A 24 -12.39 14.61 -9.64
N GLY A 25 -11.32 15.05 -9.00
CA GLY A 25 -11.30 15.88 -7.80
C GLY A 25 -9.89 15.95 -7.21
N GLY A 26 -9.70 16.70 -6.12
CA GLY A 26 -8.38 16.88 -5.50
C GLY A 26 -7.75 15.61 -4.89
N GLY A 27 -8.56 14.55 -4.73
CA GLY A 27 -8.12 13.26 -4.17
C GLY A 27 -7.68 12.23 -5.21
N ASN A 28 -7.50 12.61 -6.48
CA ASN A 28 -7.07 11.67 -7.51
C ASN A 28 -5.76 11.00 -7.08
N TYR A 29 -5.71 9.68 -7.18
CA TYR A 29 -4.62 8.82 -6.74
C TYR A 29 -4.42 8.68 -5.22
N ALA A 30 -5.30 9.26 -4.40
CA ALA A 30 -5.28 9.03 -2.96
C ALA A 30 -5.73 7.60 -2.64
N TYR A 31 -5.02 6.95 -1.72
CA TYR A 31 -5.40 5.68 -1.15
C TYR A 31 -6.46 5.85 -0.07
N TYR A 32 -7.42 4.94 -0.07
CA TYR A 32 -8.48 4.87 0.94
C TYR A 32 -8.91 3.42 1.15
N PRO A 33 -9.42 3.08 2.35
CA PRO A 33 -10.02 1.79 2.61
C PRO A 33 -11.39 1.67 1.93
N LYS A 34 -11.64 0.57 1.21
CA LYS A 34 -12.94 0.28 0.59
C LYS A 34 -13.38 -1.16 0.88
N PHE A 35 -14.66 -1.31 1.23
CA PHE A 35 -15.25 -2.61 1.55
C PHE A 35 -15.15 -3.56 0.36
N ASP A 36 -14.58 -4.74 0.61
CA ASP A 36 -14.39 -5.85 -0.33
C ASP A 36 -13.72 -5.48 -1.67
N ASP A 37 -13.00 -4.36 -1.69
CA ASP A 37 -12.35 -3.85 -2.90
C ASP A 37 -10.90 -3.45 -2.61
N SER A 38 -10.00 -4.41 -2.81
CA SER A 38 -8.56 -4.15 -2.79
C SER A 38 -8.02 -3.79 -4.16
N SER A 39 -6.96 -2.99 -4.21
CA SER A 39 -6.08 -2.99 -5.37
C SER A 39 -5.60 -4.42 -5.68
N LYS A 40 -5.45 -4.72 -6.98
CA LYS A 40 -5.06 -6.05 -7.47
C LYS A 40 -3.59 -6.13 -7.88
N LEU A 41 -2.94 -4.99 -8.02
CA LEU A 41 -1.57 -4.86 -8.53
C LEU A 41 -0.63 -4.14 -7.55
N LEU A 42 -1.10 -3.88 -6.33
CA LEU A 42 -0.27 -3.36 -5.26
C LEU A 42 0.85 -4.35 -4.93
N GLU A 43 2.07 -3.87 -5.01
CA GLU A 43 3.29 -4.61 -4.70
C GLU A 43 4.00 -3.96 -3.51
N MET A 44 4.48 -4.79 -2.60
CA MET A 44 5.41 -4.40 -1.55
C MET A 44 6.82 -4.81 -1.97
N ILE A 45 7.78 -3.90 -1.82
CA ILE A 45 9.19 -4.14 -2.08
C ILE A 45 9.95 -3.97 -0.77
N ILE A 46 10.70 -5.01 -0.39
CA ILE A 46 11.60 -4.95 0.76
C ILE A 46 12.92 -4.32 0.29
N ILE A 47 13.33 -3.24 0.96
CA ILE A 47 14.50 -2.46 0.52
C ILE A 47 15.81 -3.22 0.76
N ARG A 48 15.88 -4.03 1.82
CA ARG A 48 17.00 -4.94 2.09
C ARG A 48 16.67 -6.34 1.55
N GLN A 49 17.68 -7.05 1.02
CA GLN A 49 17.47 -8.42 0.55
C GLN A 49 17.18 -9.35 1.74
N GLY A 50 16.14 -10.17 1.63
CA GLY A 50 15.77 -11.12 2.68
C GLY A 50 14.26 -11.32 2.78
N CYS A 51 13.86 -11.97 3.87
CA CYS A 51 12.45 -12.04 4.27
C CYS A 51 12.00 -10.71 4.87
N LEU A 52 10.67 -10.52 4.98
CA LEU A 52 10.12 -9.42 5.75
C LEU A 52 10.38 -9.69 7.24
N GLU A 53 10.99 -8.72 7.91
CA GLU A 53 11.28 -8.74 9.35
C GLU A 53 10.63 -7.52 10.03
N ASP A 54 10.49 -7.56 11.36
CA ASP A 54 10.10 -6.37 12.12
C ASP A 54 11.12 -5.24 11.89
N GLU A 55 10.64 -4.00 11.83
CA GLU A 55 11.41 -2.81 11.44
C GLU A 55 11.92 -2.79 9.99
N SER A 56 11.46 -3.71 9.13
CA SER A 56 11.84 -3.68 7.73
C SER A 56 11.39 -2.40 7.06
N LEU A 57 12.32 -1.76 6.36
CA LEU A 57 12.01 -0.66 5.47
C LEU A 57 11.44 -1.22 4.16
N VAL A 58 10.23 -0.78 3.83
CA VAL A 58 9.52 -1.19 2.62
C VAL A 58 9.09 0.03 1.81
N VAL A 59 8.90 -0.18 0.52
CA VAL A 59 8.19 0.76 -0.35
C VAL A 59 7.05 0.01 -1.02
N PHE A 60 5.99 0.72 -1.36
CA PHE A 60 4.89 0.18 -2.13
C PHE A 60 4.85 0.81 -3.50
N LYS A 61 4.43 0.04 -4.49
CA LYS A 61 4.07 0.56 -5.80
C LYS A 61 2.80 -0.12 -6.28
N ASP A 62 2.07 0.57 -7.14
CA ASP A 62 0.85 0.04 -7.75
C ASP A 62 0.77 0.50 -9.21
N PHE A 63 -0.06 -0.19 -9.98
CA PHE A 63 -0.21 0.07 -11.40
C PHE A 63 -1.38 1.02 -11.64
N ASP A 64 -1.08 2.22 -12.15
CA ASP A 64 -2.10 3.11 -12.66
C ASP A 64 -2.66 2.53 -13.96
N THR A 65 -3.90 2.03 -13.92
CA THR A 65 -4.57 1.47 -15.09
C THR A 65 -4.92 2.49 -16.16
N TYR A 66 -5.00 3.79 -15.81
CA TYR A 66 -5.26 4.88 -16.75
C TYR A 66 -3.97 5.31 -17.46
N GLY A 67 -2.95 5.73 -16.72
CA GLY A 67 -1.64 6.12 -17.24
C GLY A 67 -0.77 4.95 -17.71
N LYS A 68 -1.17 3.71 -17.40
CA LYS A 68 -0.49 2.45 -17.72
C LYS A 68 0.97 2.40 -17.26
N TYR A 69 1.21 2.82 -16.02
CA TYR A 69 2.54 2.88 -15.44
C TYR A 69 2.53 2.52 -13.94
N TYR A 70 3.66 2.02 -13.43
CA TYR A 70 3.82 1.77 -12.00
C TYR A 70 4.29 3.03 -11.28
N TYR A 71 3.57 3.41 -10.24
CA TYR A 71 3.95 4.52 -9.38
C TYR A 71 4.20 4.01 -7.97
N PHE A 72 5.13 4.65 -7.28
CA PHE A 72 5.39 4.45 -5.87
C PHE A 72 4.38 5.24 -5.05
N LEU A 73 3.93 4.61 -3.97
CA LEU A 73 3.11 5.25 -2.96
C LEU A 73 3.97 6.26 -2.20
N ALA A 74 3.39 7.38 -1.81
CA ALA A 74 4.07 8.40 -1.01
C ALA A 74 3.09 9.09 -0.06
N VAL A 75 3.58 9.46 1.11
CA VAL A 75 2.86 10.31 2.06
C VAL A 75 2.92 11.76 1.56
N TRP A 76 1.77 12.36 1.31
CA TRP A 76 1.66 13.70 0.78
C TRP A 76 2.13 14.74 1.80
N GLU A 77 3.02 15.65 1.38
CA GLU A 77 3.79 16.45 2.34
C GLU A 77 3.04 17.70 2.84
N ASN A 78 2.13 18.26 2.03
CA ASN A 78 1.61 19.62 2.25
C ASN A 78 0.15 19.80 1.79
N GLY A 79 -0.48 20.89 2.25
CA GLY A 79 -1.84 21.28 1.86
C GLY A 79 -2.94 20.47 2.55
N SER A 80 -4.17 20.56 2.05
CA SER A 80 -5.36 19.92 2.67
C SER A 80 -5.32 18.39 2.66
N TRP A 81 -4.39 17.80 1.91
CA TRP A 81 -4.18 16.36 1.80
C TRP A 81 -2.89 15.90 2.47
N LYS A 82 -2.26 16.76 3.28
CA LYS A 82 -1.08 16.40 4.05
C LYS A 82 -1.33 15.12 4.86
N ASP A 83 -0.33 14.25 4.89
CA ASP A 83 -0.30 12.96 5.59
C ASP A 83 -1.18 11.85 4.95
N TYR A 84 -1.85 12.12 3.82
CA TYR A 84 -2.54 11.09 3.03
C TYR A 84 -1.56 10.34 2.12
N ILE A 85 -1.86 9.07 1.83
CA ILE A 85 -1.04 8.24 0.94
C ILE A 85 -1.54 8.39 -0.49
N TYR A 86 -0.64 8.66 -1.43
CA TYR A 86 -0.93 8.85 -2.85
C TYR A 86 -0.08 7.95 -3.74
N LEU A 87 -0.66 7.51 -4.85
CA LEU A 87 0.06 6.90 -5.97
C LEU A 87 0.63 8.01 -6.87
N TRP A 88 1.93 8.33 -6.78
CA TRP A 88 2.42 9.60 -7.38
C TRP A 88 3.76 9.56 -8.11
N TYR A 89 4.80 8.95 -7.52
CA TYR A 89 6.16 9.08 -8.07
C TYR A 89 6.56 7.89 -8.93
N THR A 90 7.24 8.12 -10.04
CA THR A 90 7.77 7.03 -10.88
C THR A 90 8.98 6.31 -10.26
N ASN A 91 9.57 6.89 -9.23
CA ASN A 91 10.65 6.33 -8.43
C ASN A 91 10.39 6.59 -6.94
N ALA A 92 10.84 5.70 -6.05
CA ALA A 92 10.69 5.88 -4.60
C ALA A 92 11.36 7.18 -4.13
N GLN A 93 10.61 8.00 -3.39
CA GLN A 93 11.07 9.24 -2.77
C GLN A 93 11.23 9.06 -1.25
N PRO A 94 11.87 10.00 -0.51
CA PRO A 94 12.01 9.88 0.94
C PRO A 94 10.70 9.62 1.70
N ASN A 95 9.58 10.20 1.23
CA ASN A 95 8.23 9.99 1.77
C ASN A 95 7.51 8.75 1.20
N SER A 96 8.18 7.92 0.40
CA SER A 96 7.67 6.61 -0.07
C SER A 96 8.08 5.44 0.81
N TYR A 97 8.97 5.65 1.79
CA TYR A 97 9.49 4.60 2.64
C TYR A 97 8.62 4.44 3.90
N PHE A 98 8.24 3.20 4.18
CA PHE A 98 7.43 2.82 5.32
C PHE A 98 8.20 1.80 6.18
N ILE A 99 7.97 1.85 7.49
CA ILE A 99 8.51 0.85 8.42
C ILE A 99 7.42 -0.18 8.70
N ALA A 100 7.70 -1.45 8.39
CA ALA A 100 6.80 -2.55 8.72
C ALA A 100 6.98 -2.95 10.19
N LYS A 101 5.89 -2.90 10.96
CA LYS A 101 5.82 -3.40 12.33
C LYS A 101 5.09 -4.74 12.34
N LEU A 102 5.76 -5.82 12.73
CA LEU A 102 5.17 -7.15 12.79
C LEU A 102 4.63 -7.43 14.19
N ASN A 103 3.30 -7.47 14.33
CA ASN A 103 2.62 -7.81 15.57
C ASN A 103 2.33 -9.31 15.63
N THR A 104 2.73 -9.98 16.71
CA THR A 104 2.46 -11.41 16.95
C THR A 104 1.06 -11.69 17.49
N SER A 105 0.30 -10.64 17.86
CA SER A 105 -1.10 -10.71 18.30
C SER A 105 -1.99 -9.80 17.44
N PRO A 106 -2.19 -10.11 16.15
CA PRO A 106 -3.00 -9.29 15.25
C PRO A 106 -4.48 -9.32 15.64
N GLU A 107 -5.21 -8.25 15.31
CA GLU A 107 -6.64 -8.12 15.56
C GLU A 107 -7.47 -9.19 14.82
N ARG A 108 -6.94 -9.74 13.73
CA ARG A 108 -7.53 -10.83 12.95
C ARG A 108 -6.46 -11.83 12.52
N ASP A 109 -6.75 -13.12 12.75
CA ASP A 109 -5.97 -14.23 12.22
C ASP A 109 -6.42 -14.55 10.79
N TRP A 110 -5.56 -14.23 9.82
CA TRP A 110 -5.78 -14.48 8.40
C TRP A 110 -5.40 -15.88 7.95
N SER A 111 -4.78 -16.71 8.80
CA SER A 111 -4.19 -18.00 8.41
C SER A 111 -5.16 -18.93 7.67
N LYS A 112 -6.46 -18.88 8.00
CA LYS A 112 -7.53 -19.67 7.37
C LYS A 112 -8.07 -19.09 6.07
N ASP A 113 -7.82 -17.79 5.82
CA ASP A 113 -8.28 -17.05 4.66
C ASP A 113 -7.16 -16.92 3.59
N LEU A 114 -5.95 -17.40 3.88
CA LEU A 114 -4.83 -17.38 2.95
C LEU A 114 -5.09 -18.32 1.77
N ILE A 115 -5.14 -17.74 0.56
CA ILE A 115 -5.21 -18.50 -0.68
C ILE A 115 -3.79 -18.66 -1.22
N TYR A 116 -3.18 -19.80 -0.97
CA TYR A 116 -1.95 -20.21 -1.66
C TYR A 116 -2.33 -20.73 -3.05
N ARG A 117 -1.84 -20.07 -4.11
CA ARG A 117 -1.95 -20.55 -5.50
C ARG A 117 -0.57 -20.85 -6.04
#